data_AF-A0A550D1D5-F1
#
_entry.id   AF-A0A550D1D5-F1
#
_cell.length_a   1.000
_cell.length_b   1.000
_cell.length_c   1.000
_cell.angle_alpha   90.00
_cell.angle_beta   90.00
_cell.angle_gamma   90.00
#
_symmetry.space_group_name_H-M   'P 1'
#
loop_
_entity.id
_entity.type
_entity.pdbx_description
1 polymer ?
#
loop_
_entity_poly.entity_id
_entity_poly.type
_entity_poly.pdbx_seq_one_letter_code
_entity_poly.pdbx_strand_id
1 'polypeptide(L)'
;QAVASGHGGLTTFHGSNHVDVITRISGLLGPDLSQQFRQLISVVASIKRIEEHGNKKANRKIVSIVENVGNDFKEIFKYDYSKDFFIPNSPEELNSVQLDKARELLGWTKERLYEEIDRRILLLRRLGEKGISDYDELAKALVRYYVNGDSIG
;
A
#
# COMPACT_ATOMS: atom_id res chain seq x y z
N GLN A 1 -11.98 4.10 -16.56
CA GLN A 1 -12.39 5.48 -16.89
C GLN A 1 -12.39 6.41 -15.67
N ALA A 2 -12.95 6.02 -14.51
CA ALA A 2 -12.92 6.86 -13.30
C ALA A 2 -11.50 7.32 -12.87
N VAL A 3 -10.52 6.41 -12.88
CA VAL A 3 -9.12 6.76 -12.56
C VAL A 3 -8.51 7.71 -13.58
N ALA A 4 -8.86 7.57 -14.86
CA ALA A 4 -8.37 8.44 -15.93
C ALA A 4 -8.93 9.88 -15.84
N SER A 5 -10.08 10.07 -15.17
CA SER A 5 -10.67 11.39 -14.92
C SER A 5 -10.29 11.99 -13.56
N GLY A 6 -9.27 11.43 -12.89
CA GLY A 6 -8.74 11.97 -11.63
C GLY A 6 -9.40 11.45 -10.35
N HIS A 7 -10.25 10.42 -10.44
CA HIS A 7 -10.83 9.79 -9.24
C HIS A 7 -9.91 8.69 -8.71
N GLY A 8 -9.69 8.66 -7.39
CA GLY A 8 -9.07 7.51 -6.75
C GLY A 8 -9.90 6.25 -6.98
N GLY A 9 -9.24 5.12 -7.27
CA GLY A 9 -9.91 3.85 -7.51
C GLY A 9 -9.15 2.69 -6.89
N LEU A 10 -9.88 1.73 -6.33
CA LEU A 10 -9.35 0.47 -5.83
C LEU A 10 -10.15 -0.67 -6.47
N THR A 11 -9.46 -1.73 -6.87
CA THR A 11 -10.07 -2.95 -7.39
C THR A 11 -9.23 -4.15 -6.96
N THR A 12 -9.81 -5.34 -7.05
CA THR A 12 -9.12 -6.62 -6.82
C THR A 12 -8.89 -7.34 -8.14
N PHE A 13 -7.78 -8.07 -8.24
CA PHE A 13 -7.47 -8.94 -9.36
C PHE A 13 -7.08 -10.32 -8.84
N HIS A 14 -7.50 -11.36 -9.53
CA HIS A 14 -6.98 -12.70 -9.31
C HIS A 14 -5.66 -12.86 -10.05
N GLY A 15 -4.54 -12.94 -9.32
CA GLY A 15 -3.19 -13.10 -9.87
C GLY A 15 -2.20 -13.41 -8.74
N SER A 16 -1.08 -14.06 -9.05
CA SER A 16 -0.09 -14.46 -8.02
C SER A 16 0.92 -13.36 -7.70
N ASN A 17 1.08 -12.39 -8.60
CA ASN A 17 1.97 -11.22 -8.50
C ASN A 17 1.51 -10.13 -9.51
N HIS A 18 2.22 -9.01 -9.55
CA HIS A 18 1.90 -7.90 -10.45
C HIS A 18 2.06 -8.24 -11.94
N VAL A 19 3.07 -9.05 -12.32
CA VAL A 19 3.30 -9.50 -13.72
C VAL A 19 2.09 -10.26 -14.25
N ASP A 20 1.51 -11.16 -13.45
CA ASP A 20 0.30 -11.90 -13.84
C ASP A 20 -0.88 -10.95 -14.10
N VAL A 21 -1.06 -9.95 -13.23
CA VAL A 21 -2.14 -8.95 -13.36
C VAL A 21 -1.95 -8.13 -14.63
N ILE A 22 -0.73 -7.63 -14.88
CA ILE A 22 -0.41 -6.86 -16.08
C ILE A 22 -0.56 -7.70 -17.36
N THR A 23 -0.16 -8.97 -17.31
CA THR A 23 -0.31 -9.91 -18.44
C THR A 23 -1.79 -10.14 -18.74
N ARG A 24 -2.62 -10.36 -17.72
CA ARG A 24 -4.08 -10.50 -17.88
C ARG A 24 -4.72 -9.25 -18.47
N ILE A 25 -4.38 -8.07 -17.95
CA ILE A 25 -4.85 -6.79 -18.50
C ILE A 25 -4.46 -6.67 -19.98
N SER A 26 -3.22 -7.01 -20.32
CA SER A 26 -2.72 -6.94 -21.69
C SER A 26 -3.39 -7.94 -22.63
N GLY A 27 -3.83 -9.10 -22.12
CA GLY A 27 -4.59 -10.08 -22.90
C GLY A 27 -6.06 -9.71 -23.10
N LEU A 28 -6.64 -8.90 -22.20
CA LEU A 28 -8.05 -8.49 -22.25
C LEU A 28 -8.29 -7.20 -23.04
N LEU A 29 -7.25 -6.36 -23.19
CA LEU A 29 -7.34 -5.04 -23.81
C LEU A 29 -6.45 -4.98 -25.06
N GLY A 30 -6.80 -4.11 -26.01
CA GLY A 30 -5.90 -3.79 -27.13
C GLY A 30 -4.58 -3.15 -26.64
N PRO A 31 -3.50 -3.17 -27.46
CA PRO A 31 -2.16 -2.72 -27.04
C PRO A 31 -2.14 -1.33 -26.40
N ASP A 32 -2.72 -0.32 -27.06
CA ASP A 32 -2.72 1.07 -26.59
C ASP A 32 -3.50 1.24 -25.29
N LEU A 33 -4.66 0.60 -25.19
CA LEU A 33 -5.50 0.66 -24.00
C LEU A 33 -4.86 -0.06 -22.82
N SER A 34 -4.16 -1.19 -23.05
CA SER A 34 -3.37 -1.87 -22.03
C SER A 34 -2.22 -0.99 -21.52
N GLN A 35 -1.54 -0.26 -22.40
CA GLN A 35 -0.48 0.66 -22.01
C GLN A 35 -1.03 1.81 -21.16
N GLN A 36 -2.12 2.45 -21.60
CA GLN A 36 -2.78 3.50 -20.82
C GLN A 36 -3.26 2.97 -19.46
N PHE A 37 -3.86 1.78 -19.43
CA PHE A 37 -4.34 1.18 -18.19
C PHE A 37 -3.20 0.89 -17.21
N ARG A 38 -2.06 0.37 -17.70
CA ARG A 38 -0.85 0.19 -16.90
C ARG A 38 -0.40 1.48 -16.23
N GLN A 39 -0.36 2.59 -16.98
CA GLN A 39 0.06 3.90 -16.47
C GLN A 39 -0.88 4.46 -15.38
N LEU A 40 -2.15 4.04 -15.37
CA LEU A 40 -3.13 4.47 -14.37
C LEU A 40 -3.04 3.67 -13.06
N ILE A 41 -2.39 2.51 -13.05
CA ILE A 41 -2.17 1.74 -11.81
C ILE A 41 -0.97 2.36 -11.09
N SER A 42 -1.20 2.94 -9.92
CA SER A 42 -0.13 3.51 -9.09
C SER A 42 0.58 2.46 -8.23
N VAL A 43 -0.18 1.55 -7.62
CA VAL A 43 0.30 0.56 -6.64
C VAL A 43 -0.41 -0.77 -6.84
N VAL A 44 0.32 -1.89 -6.70
CA VAL A 44 -0.25 -3.24 -6.64
C VAL A 44 0.23 -3.93 -5.36
N ALA A 45 -0.72 -4.31 -4.50
CA ALA A 45 -0.45 -5.12 -3.32
C ALA A 45 -0.80 -6.59 -3.59
N SER A 46 0.19 -7.47 -3.45
CA SER A 46 0.01 -8.92 -3.63
C SER A 46 -0.31 -9.58 -2.29
N ILE A 47 -1.45 -10.26 -2.20
CA ILE A 47 -1.90 -10.95 -0.98
C ILE A 47 -1.83 -12.46 -1.22
N LYS A 48 -1.18 -13.20 -0.32
CA LYS A 48 -1.09 -14.67 -0.39
C LYS A 48 -1.54 -15.33 0.90
N ARG A 49 -2.04 -16.55 0.77
CA ARG A 49 -2.26 -17.47 1.90
C ARG A 49 -0.90 -18.08 2.25
N ILE A 50 -0.48 -17.90 3.50
CA ILE A 50 0.76 -18.44 4.06
C ILE A 50 0.37 -19.39 5.18
N GLU A 51 1.00 -20.56 5.21
CA GLU A 51 0.91 -21.49 6.33
C GLU A 51 2.06 -21.21 7.28
N GLU A 52 1.75 -20.87 8.52
CA GLU A 52 2.77 -20.67 9.55
C GLU A 52 3.29 -22.03 10.01
N HIS A 53 4.61 -22.20 10.09
CA HIS A 53 5.22 -23.45 10.54
C HIS A 53 4.68 -23.81 11.94
N GLY A 54 4.02 -24.97 12.04
CA GLY A 54 3.46 -25.48 13.30
C GLY A 54 2.03 -25.04 13.62
N ASN A 55 1.43 -24.12 12.85
CA ASN A 55 0.05 -23.70 13.02
C ASN A 55 -0.77 -24.01 11.76
N LYS A 56 -1.73 -24.94 11.84
CA LYS A 56 -2.63 -25.28 10.72
C LYS A 56 -3.55 -24.13 10.29
N LYS A 57 -3.54 -23.01 11.00
CA LYS A 57 -4.26 -21.80 10.62
C LYS A 57 -3.47 -21.06 9.53
N ALA A 58 -3.96 -21.18 8.31
CA ALA A 58 -3.43 -20.40 7.22
C ALA A 58 -3.87 -18.94 7.36
N ASN A 59 -2.90 -18.03 7.33
CA ASN A 59 -3.11 -16.59 7.42
C ASN A 59 -2.92 -15.95 6.05
N ARG A 60 -3.68 -14.89 5.76
CA ARG A 60 -3.44 -14.07 4.55
C ARG A 60 -2.50 -12.94 4.92
N LYS A 61 -1.38 -12.82 4.21
CA LYS A 61 -0.45 -11.70 4.38
C LYS A 61 -0.27 -10.98 3.03
N ILE A 62 -0.07 -9.66 3.08
CA ILE A 62 0.55 -8.96 1.97
C ILE A 62 1.98 -9.47 1.88
N VAL A 63 2.43 -9.85 0.69
CA VAL A 63 3.77 -10.43 0.49
C VAL A 63 4.70 -9.52 -0.31
N SER A 64 4.10 -8.60 -1.08
CA SER A 64 4.80 -7.67 -1.95
C SER A 64 3.89 -6.48 -2.23
N ILE A 65 4.46 -5.27 -2.22
CA ILE A 65 3.86 -4.06 -2.74
C ILE A 65 4.80 -3.53 -3.81
N VAL A 66 4.26 -3.34 -5.01
CA VAL A 66 4.98 -2.72 -6.12
C VAL A 66 4.32 -1.40 -6.51
N GLU A 67 5.14 -0.44 -6.91
CA GLU A 67 4.71 0.86 -7.41
C GLU A 67 5.03 1.00 -8.88
N ASN A 68 4.17 1.69 -9.60
CA ASN A 68 4.44 2.10 -10.96
C ASN A 68 5.45 3.25 -10.99
N VAL A 69 6.57 3.04 -11.69
CA VAL A 69 7.68 3.99 -11.87
C VAL A 69 7.74 4.55 -13.30
N GLY A 70 6.60 4.55 -14.00
CA GLY A 70 6.43 5.03 -15.37
C GLY A 70 6.04 3.91 -16.33
N ASN A 71 7.05 3.23 -16.88
CA ASN A 71 6.87 2.12 -17.82
C ASN A 71 7.01 0.73 -17.18
N ASP A 72 7.35 0.69 -15.89
CA ASP A 72 7.60 -0.54 -15.15
C ASP A 72 7.08 -0.44 -13.71
N PHE A 73 7.13 -1.57 -12.99
CA PHE A 73 6.78 -1.67 -11.58
C PHE A 73 8.02 -2.00 -10.76
N LYS A 74 8.18 -1.29 -9.64
CA LYS A 74 9.28 -1.50 -8.68
C LYS A 74 8.72 -2.02 -7.36
N GLU A 75 9.28 -3.10 -6.83
CA GLU A 75 8.97 -3.57 -5.48
C GLU A 75 9.55 -2.62 -4.44
N ILE A 76 8.69 -2.13 -3.56
CA ILE A 76 9.02 -1.18 -2.48
C ILE A 76 8.83 -1.77 -1.09
N PHE A 77 8.12 -2.90 -1.00
CA PHE A 77 7.83 -3.57 0.27
C PHE A 77 7.67 -5.06 0.01
N LYS A 78 8.29 -5.89 0.84
CA LYS A 78 8.25 -7.35 0.71
C LYS A 78 8.23 -8.01 2.09
N TYR A 79 7.50 -9.09 2.19
CA TYR A 79 7.56 -9.94 3.38
C TYR A 79 8.72 -10.94 3.28
N ASP A 80 9.62 -10.93 4.26
CA ASP A 80 10.70 -11.90 4.41
C ASP A 80 10.18 -13.12 5.20
N TYR A 81 9.88 -14.19 4.47
CA TYR A 81 9.37 -15.44 5.05
C TYR A 81 10.34 -16.11 6.03
N SER A 82 11.65 -15.88 5.88
CA SER A 82 12.66 -16.50 6.74
C SER A 82 12.77 -15.80 8.08
N LYS A 83 12.52 -14.48 8.11
CA LYS A 83 12.69 -13.65 9.30
C LYS A 83 11.36 -13.19 9.92
N ASP A 84 10.24 -13.48 9.28
CA ASP A 84 8.89 -13.09 9.71
C ASP A 84 8.72 -11.57 9.92
N PHE A 85 9.32 -10.77 9.04
CA PHE A 85 9.15 -9.32 9.04
C PHE A 85 9.12 -8.73 7.62
N PHE A 86 8.72 -7.48 7.52
CA PHE A 86 8.67 -6.76 6.24
C PHE A 86 9.93 -5.95 6.00
N ILE A 87 10.38 -5.95 4.74
CA ILE A 87 11.53 -5.19 4.25
C ILE A 87 11.02 -4.18 3.19
N PRO A 88 11.43 -2.92 3.26
CA PRO A 88 12.20 -2.31 4.34
C PRO A 88 11.36 -2.13 5.62
N ASN A 89 12.03 -1.91 6.75
CA ASN A 89 11.40 -1.78 8.06
C ASN A 89 11.32 -0.33 8.56
N SER A 90 11.80 0.63 7.76
CA SER A 90 11.79 2.07 8.05
C SER A 90 11.23 2.86 6.85
N PRO A 91 10.56 4.00 7.07
CA PRO A 91 10.05 4.86 6.01
C PRO A 91 11.14 5.38 5.06
N GLU A 92 12.34 5.66 5.57
CA GLU A 92 13.46 6.24 4.83
C GLU A 92 14.02 5.29 3.76
N GLU A 93 13.90 3.99 4.01
CA GLU A 93 14.36 2.94 3.09
C GLU A 93 13.33 2.59 2.00
N LEU A 94 12.06 3.01 2.15
CA LEU A 94 10.92 2.61 1.31
C LEU A 94 11.07 3.03 -0.17
N ASN A 95 11.91 4.02 -0.47
CA ASN A 95 12.26 4.50 -1.83
C ASN A 95 11.08 4.49 -2.81
N SER A 96 9.95 5.06 -2.35
CA SER A 96 8.63 5.07 -2.99
C SER A 96 8.44 6.33 -3.83
N VAL A 97 8.15 6.13 -5.10
CA VAL A 97 7.86 7.23 -6.03
C VAL A 97 6.48 7.82 -5.78
N GLN A 98 5.55 7.04 -5.24
CA GLN A 98 4.20 7.52 -4.96
C GLN A 98 4.19 8.40 -3.71
N LEU A 99 4.99 8.07 -2.69
CA LEU A 99 5.18 8.92 -1.52
C LEU A 99 5.91 10.22 -1.88
N ASP A 100 6.91 10.17 -2.76
CA ASP A 100 7.57 11.38 -3.25
C ASP A 100 6.60 12.31 -3.99
N LYS A 101 5.75 11.76 -4.87
CA LYS A 101 4.67 12.53 -5.53
C LYS A 101 3.69 13.13 -4.53
N ALA A 102 3.25 12.35 -3.54
CA ALA A 102 2.34 12.84 -2.50
C ALA A 102 2.96 13.99 -1.71
N ARG A 103 4.23 13.85 -1.33
CA ARG A 103 5.00 14.88 -0.62
C ARG A 103 5.10 16.17 -1.44
N GLU A 104 5.40 16.08 -2.72
CA GLU A 104 5.47 17.24 -3.62
C GLU A 104 4.12 17.94 -3.75
N LEU A 105 3.03 17.19 -3.95
CA LEU A 105 1.67 17.73 -4.03
C LEU A 105 1.23 18.43 -2.74
N LEU A 106 1.70 17.94 -1.59
CA LEU A 106 1.40 18.52 -0.27
C LEU A 106 2.36 19.65 0.13
N GLY A 107 3.41 19.91 -0.64
CA GLY A 107 4.45 20.89 -0.32
C GLY A 107 5.27 20.50 0.92
N TRP A 108 5.46 19.20 1.16
CA TRP A 108 6.17 18.68 2.34
C TRP A 108 7.67 18.49 2.08
N THR A 109 8.48 18.59 3.13
CA THR A 109 9.86 18.10 3.11
C THR A 109 9.88 16.58 3.29
N LYS A 110 11.04 15.94 3.05
CA LYS A 110 11.16 14.48 3.27
C LYS A 110 11.02 14.14 4.74
N GLU A 111 11.58 14.97 5.59
CA GLU A 111 11.53 14.85 7.05
C GLU A 111 10.07 14.90 7.52
N ARG A 112 9.29 15.87 7.03
CA ARG A 112 7.85 15.96 7.34
C ARG A 112 7.06 14.74 6.86
N LEU A 113 7.39 14.21 5.69
CA LEU A 113 6.76 12.99 5.19
C LEU A 113 7.02 11.80 6.13
N TYR A 114 8.27 11.61 6.55
CA TYR A 114 8.64 10.51 7.46
C TYR A 114 8.00 10.67 8.83
N GLU A 115 8.00 11.89 9.39
CA GLU A 115 7.30 12.19 10.65
C GLU A 115 5.80 11.83 10.56
N GLU A 116 5.14 12.16 9.46
CA GLU A 116 3.72 11.82 9.27
C GLU A 116 3.50 10.31 9.13
N ILE A 117 4.40 9.59 8.45
CA ILE A 117 4.33 8.12 8.36
C ILE A 117 4.48 7.50 9.74
N ASP A 118 5.44 7.97 10.55
CA ASP A 118 5.65 7.49 11.91
C ASP A 118 4.47 7.78 12.83
N ARG A 119 3.86 8.96 12.72
CA ARG A 119 2.62 9.29 13.46
C ARG A 119 1.49 8.33 13.10
N ARG A 120 1.31 8.00 11.82
CA ARG A 120 0.31 7.01 11.37
C ARG A 120 0.62 5.60 11.85
N ILE A 121 1.89 5.19 11.83
CA ILE A 121 2.33 3.90 12.39
C ILE A 121 2.00 3.84 13.88
N LEU A 122 2.31 4.89 14.64
CA LEU A 122 2.04 4.97 16.07
C LEU A 122 0.53 4.93 16.36
N LEU A 123 -0.28 5.63 15.58
CA LEU A 123 -1.75 5.56 15.68
C LEU A 123 -2.24 4.12 15.51
N LEU A 124 -1.87 3.46 14.41
CA LEU A 124 -2.31 2.10 14.12
C LEU A 124 -1.83 1.10 15.19
N ARG A 125 -0.61 1.26 15.69
CA ARG A 125 -0.08 0.45 16.79
C ARG A 125 -0.91 0.60 18.06
N ARG A 126 -1.19 1.85 18.47
CA ARG A 126 -2.02 2.14 19.66
C ARG A 126 -3.44 1.59 19.54
N LEU A 127 -4.02 1.61 18.34
CA LEU A 127 -5.34 1.00 18.10
C LEU A 127 -5.29 -0.51 18.24
N GLY A 128 -4.26 -1.16 17.69
CA GLY A 128 -4.04 -2.61 17.84
C GLY A 128 -3.80 -3.03 19.29
N GLU A 129 -2.97 -2.29 20.04
CA GLU A 129 -2.70 -2.53 21.46
C GLU A 129 -3.96 -2.40 22.34
N LYS A 130 -4.90 -1.53 21.95
CA LYS A 130 -6.21 -1.37 22.60
C LYS A 130 -7.23 -2.44 22.18
N GLY A 131 -6.87 -3.35 21.26
CA GLY A 131 -7.77 -4.37 20.74
C GLY A 131 -8.87 -3.83 19.81
N ILE A 132 -8.73 -2.59 19.32
CA ILE A 132 -9.70 -2.00 18.41
C ILE A 132 -9.57 -2.66 17.05
N SER A 133 -10.57 -3.46 16.69
CA SER A 133 -10.64 -4.20 15.43
C SER A 133 -11.98 -4.03 14.70
N ASP A 134 -12.94 -3.38 15.35
CA ASP A 134 -14.23 -3.04 14.74
C ASP A 134 -14.08 -1.87 13.76
N TYR A 135 -14.83 -1.94 12.66
CA TYR A 135 -14.75 -0.96 11.58
C TYR A 135 -15.16 0.45 12.02
N ASP A 136 -16.24 0.58 12.80
CA ASP A 136 -16.77 1.87 13.19
C ASP A 136 -15.84 2.57 14.19
N GLU A 137 -15.26 1.81 15.11
CA GLU A 137 -14.27 2.34 16.05
C GLU A 137 -12.98 2.80 15.35
N LEU A 138 -12.50 2.00 14.39
CA LEU A 138 -11.35 2.35 13.56
C LEU A 138 -11.64 3.63 12.74
N ALA A 139 -12.80 3.70 12.09
CA ALA A 139 -13.21 4.88 11.33
C ALA A 139 -13.27 6.14 12.21
N LYS A 140 -13.87 6.05 13.41
CA LYS A 140 -13.89 7.16 14.38
C LYS A 140 -12.49 7.59 14.80
N ALA A 141 -11.57 6.66 15.01
CA ALA A 141 -10.20 6.98 15.36
C ALA A 141 -9.46 7.71 14.23
N LEU A 142 -9.64 7.26 12.99
CA LEU A 142 -9.06 7.91 11.81
C LEU A 142 -9.64 9.31 11.60
N VAL A 143 -10.96 9.48 11.73
CA VAL A 143 -11.60 10.81 11.64
C VAL A 143 -11.02 11.74 12.72
N ARG A 144 -10.90 11.29 13.97
CA ARG A 144 -10.29 12.11 15.04
C ARG A 144 -8.85 12.50 14.73
N TYR A 145 -8.05 11.59 14.16
CA TYR A 145 -6.68 11.88 13.74
C TYR A 145 -6.64 13.04 12.74
N TYR A 146 -7.49 13.00 11.71
CA TYR A 146 -7.50 14.04 10.66
C TYR A 146 -8.20 15.34 11.08
N VAL A 147 -9.20 15.29 11.96
CA VAL A 147 -9.92 16.47 12.44
C VAL A 147 -9.12 17.25 13.48
N ASN A 148 -8.44 16.56 14.38
CA ASN A 148 -7.73 17.22 15.47
C ASN A 148 -6.37 17.80 15.06
N GLY A 149 -5.86 17.46 13.87
CA GLY A 149 -4.66 18.05 13.25
C GLY A 149 -3.40 17.98 14.12
N ASP A 150 -2.44 17.10 13.78
CA ASP A 150 -1.07 17.01 14.34
C ASP A 150 -0.89 16.98 15.87
N SER A 151 -1.96 17.09 16.64
CA SER A 151 -1.96 17.18 18.10
C SER A 151 -2.51 15.88 18.68
N ILE A 152 -1.68 14.83 18.59
CA ILE A 152 -1.71 13.76 19.58
C ILE A 152 -0.60 14.06 20.58
N GLY A 153 -0.87 15.03 21.44
CA GLY A 153 -0.21 15.18 22.74
C GLY A 153 -0.80 14.20 23.74
#